data_AF-A0A353HAF3-F1
#
_entry.id   AF-A0A353HAF3-F1
#
_cell.length_a   1.000
_cell.length_b   1.000
_cell.length_c   1.000
_cell.angle_alpha   90.00
_cell.angle_beta   90.00
_cell.angle_gamma   90.00
#
_symmetry.space_group_name_H-M   'P 1'
#
loop_
_entity.id
_entity.type
_entity.pdbx_description
1 polymer ?
#
loop_
_entity_poly.entity_id
_entity_poly.type
_entity_poly.pdbx_seq_one_letter_code
_entity_poly.pdbx_strand_id
1 'polypeptide(L)'
;MALSVTIGIYKITAPSGKIYIGQSWNVHKRKLYYKAVKCAKQAHLFHSFQKYGFEKHIFEIIHCFDKHVTQEMMDFAEQYYMDHYRALGHALINIREGGSRGKHSEKTKKKLSLISKPNAGTFKVGHKHSEESKRKMSLSNIGKPGPNKGKKMGKEQKEKIRASKKGKYVGEEHWNTKDLINTKTNAIYHSIKEAAKQINMKRTTLNAMLSGQNKNTSGVIYCAFNNMGNQDY
;
A
#
# COMPACT_ATOMS: atom_id res chain seq x y z
N MET A 1 -36.06 -45.16 -3.15
CA MET A 1 -36.30 -43.91 -3.91
C MET A 1 -35.17 -42.94 -3.60
N ALA A 2 -34.39 -42.53 -4.60
CA ALA A 2 -33.37 -41.51 -4.38
C ALA A 2 -34.08 -40.21 -3.97
N LEU A 3 -33.78 -39.70 -2.77
CA LEU A 3 -34.21 -38.37 -2.35
C LEU A 3 -33.75 -37.39 -3.43
N SER A 4 -34.69 -36.82 -4.19
CA SER A 4 -34.39 -35.83 -5.22
C SER A 4 -33.63 -34.68 -4.56
N VAL A 5 -32.40 -34.44 -5.00
CA VAL A 5 -31.58 -33.33 -4.50
C VAL A 5 -32.25 -32.05 -4.96
N THR A 6 -32.91 -31.35 -4.04
CA THR A 6 -33.47 -30.03 -4.32
C THR A 6 -32.36 -28.99 -4.29
N ILE A 7 -32.06 -28.43 -5.46
CA ILE A 7 -31.21 -27.25 -5.64
C ILE A 7 -32.15 -26.04 -5.69
N GLY A 8 -31.85 -24.97 -4.96
CA GLY A 8 -32.81 -23.88 -4.88
C GLY A 8 -32.50 -22.76 -3.90
N ILE A 9 -33.42 -21.79 -3.91
CA ILE A 9 -33.51 -20.69 -2.96
C ILE A 9 -34.55 -21.07 -1.89
N TYR A 10 -34.18 -20.87 -0.64
CA TYR A 10 -35.05 -21.07 0.53
C TYR A 10 -35.17 -19.78 1.34
N LYS A 11 -36.27 -19.71 2.09
CA LYS A 11 -36.64 -18.62 2.98
C LYS A 11 -36.78 -19.18 4.39
N ILE A 12 -36.26 -18.47 5.38
CA ILE A 12 -36.48 -18.76 6.80
C ILE A 12 -37.12 -17.55 7.45
N THR A 13 -38.33 -17.73 7.95
CA THR A 13 -39.07 -16.68 8.68
C THR A 13 -38.88 -16.90 10.18
N ALA A 14 -38.28 -15.93 10.86
CA ALA A 14 -38.08 -15.96 12.30
C ALA A 14 -39.36 -15.59 13.06
N PRO A 15 -39.52 -16.02 14.33
CA PRO A 15 -40.64 -15.59 15.19
C PRO A 15 -40.78 -14.08 15.34
N SER A 16 -39.69 -13.34 15.13
CA SER A 16 -39.67 -11.88 15.11
C SER A 16 -40.21 -11.25 13.82
N GLY A 17 -40.70 -12.05 12.87
CA GLY A 17 -41.16 -11.61 11.55
C GLY A 17 -40.04 -11.32 10.53
N LYS A 18 -38.77 -11.40 10.94
CA LYS A 18 -37.63 -11.14 10.05
C LYS A 18 -37.32 -12.34 9.15
N ILE A 19 -36.85 -12.05 7.94
CA ILE A 19 -36.64 -13.04 6.89
C ILE A 19 -35.15 -13.27 6.60
N TYR A 20 -34.76 -14.52 6.45
CA TYR A 20 -33.47 -14.92 5.87
C TYR A 20 -33.69 -15.57 4.51
N ILE A 21 -32.96 -15.13 3.49
CA ILE A 21 -32.94 -15.77 2.17
C ILE A 21 -31.60 -16.47 1.99
N GLY A 22 -31.61 -17.69 1.47
CA GLY A 22 -30.38 -18.42 1.20
C GLY A 22 -30.50 -19.36 0.01
N GLN A 23 -29.36 -19.67 -0.59
CA GLN A 23 -29.24 -20.66 -1.66
C GLN A 23 -28.55 -21.96 -1.20
N SER A 24 -28.84 -23.08 -1.86
CA SER A 24 -28.12 -24.35 -1.64
C SER A 24 -28.22 -25.29 -2.84
N TRP A 25 -27.11 -25.96 -3.16
CA TRP A 25 -27.07 -27.13 -4.05
C TRP A 25 -27.76 -28.38 -3.46
N ASN A 26 -28.06 -28.36 -2.15
CA ASN A 26 -28.87 -29.38 -1.49
C ASN A 26 -29.61 -28.74 -0.31
N VAL A 27 -30.86 -28.34 -0.55
CA VAL A 27 -31.69 -27.61 0.42
C VAL A 27 -32.04 -28.49 1.62
N HIS A 28 -32.28 -29.79 1.41
CA HIS A 28 -32.57 -30.74 2.49
C HIS A 28 -31.41 -30.90 3.48
N LYS A 29 -30.19 -31.11 2.97
CA LYS A 29 -28.98 -31.17 3.80
C LYS A 29 -28.75 -29.84 4.53
N ARG A 30 -29.04 -28.73 3.88
CA ARG A 30 -28.97 -27.39 4.49
C ARG A 30 -29.98 -27.20 5.63
N LYS A 31 -31.20 -27.72 5.48
CA LYS A 31 -32.22 -27.71 6.55
C LYS A 31 -31.75 -28.50 7.78
N LEU A 32 -31.16 -29.69 7.58
CA LEU A 32 -30.58 -30.48 8.69
C LEU A 32 -29.42 -29.76 9.38
N TYR A 33 -28.57 -29.07 8.61
CA TYR A 33 -27.49 -28.24 9.16
C TYR A 33 -28.02 -27.11 10.06
N TYR A 34 -29.15 -26.50 9.70
CA TYR A 34 -29.82 -25.50 10.54
C TYR A 34 -30.51 -26.09 11.76
N LYS A 35 -31.15 -27.26 11.63
CA LYS A 35 -31.74 -27.97 12.77
C LYS A 35 -30.70 -28.30 13.85
N ALA A 36 -29.48 -28.64 13.42
CA ALA A 36 -28.34 -28.85 14.31
C ALA A 36 -27.62 -27.55 14.75
N VAL A 37 -28.14 -26.37 14.40
CA VAL A 37 -27.61 -25.05 14.75
C VAL A 37 -26.13 -24.86 14.37
N LYS A 38 -25.67 -25.52 13.30
CA LYS A 38 -24.25 -25.50 12.90
C LYS A 38 -23.83 -24.24 12.14
N CYS A 39 -24.64 -23.18 12.14
CA CYS A 39 -24.54 -22.02 11.25
C CYS A 39 -23.86 -20.77 11.85
N ALA A 40 -22.88 -20.93 12.75
CA ALA A 40 -22.24 -19.82 13.46
C ALA A 40 -21.70 -18.68 12.56
N LYS A 41 -21.31 -19.00 11.31
CA LYS A 41 -20.87 -17.99 10.32
C LYS A 41 -22.00 -17.03 9.89
N GLN A 42 -23.25 -17.44 10.04
CA GLN A 42 -24.44 -16.64 9.71
C GLN A 42 -24.99 -16.01 11.00
N ALA A 43 -24.22 -15.09 11.59
CA ALA A 43 -24.40 -14.65 12.98
C ALA A 43 -25.83 -14.25 13.36
N HIS A 44 -26.54 -13.47 12.54
CA HIS A 44 -27.93 -13.09 12.86
C HIS A 44 -28.91 -14.27 12.89
N LEU A 45 -28.78 -15.19 11.93
CA LEU A 45 -29.61 -16.39 11.88
C LEU A 45 -29.26 -17.35 13.03
N PHE A 46 -27.96 -17.52 13.30
CA PHE A 46 -27.46 -18.31 14.43
C PHE A 46 -28.00 -17.81 15.77
N HIS A 47 -27.89 -16.50 16.06
CA HIS A 47 -28.45 -15.92 17.29
C HIS A 47 -29.99 -16.05 17.35
N SER A 48 -30.68 -15.97 16.20
CA SER A 48 -32.12 -16.21 16.14
C SER A 48 -32.47 -17.64 16.54
N PHE A 49 -31.72 -18.64 16.04
CA PHE A 49 -31.89 -20.04 16.43
C PHE A 49 -31.52 -20.28 17.90
N GLN A 50 -30.47 -19.66 18.43
CA GLN A 50 -30.15 -19.76 19.85
C GLN A 50 -31.24 -19.16 20.74
N LYS A 51 -31.84 -18.04 20.32
CA LYS A 51 -32.87 -17.35 21.10
C LYS A 51 -34.22 -18.07 21.08
N TYR A 52 -34.65 -18.57 19.93
CA TYR A 52 -36.01 -19.08 19.75
C TYR A 52 -36.10 -20.58 19.46
N GLY A 53 -35.01 -21.23 19.06
CA GLY A 53 -35.00 -22.60 18.55
C GLY A 53 -35.37 -22.68 17.07
N PHE A 54 -34.82 -23.67 16.36
CA PHE A 54 -35.09 -23.89 14.94
C PHE A 54 -36.57 -24.20 14.67
N GLU A 55 -37.23 -24.98 15.53
CA GLU A 55 -38.61 -25.44 15.35
C GLU A 55 -39.64 -24.29 15.33
N LYS A 56 -39.31 -23.14 15.92
CA LYS A 56 -40.18 -21.94 15.86
C LYS A 56 -39.98 -21.12 14.57
N HIS A 57 -39.01 -21.47 13.74
CA HIS A 57 -38.78 -20.81 12.46
C HIS A 57 -39.49 -21.56 11.34
N ILE A 58 -40.08 -20.81 10.41
CA ILE A 58 -40.73 -21.39 9.24
C ILE A 58 -39.68 -21.49 8.13
N PHE A 59 -39.43 -22.70 7.62
CA PHE A 59 -38.49 -22.96 6.52
C PHE A 59 -39.26 -23.31 5.25
N GLU A 60 -39.13 -22.48 4.21
CA GLU A 60 -39.85 -22.61 2.95
C GLU A 60 -38.86 -22.67 1.78
N ILE A 61 -39.13 -23.52 0.79
CA ILE A 61 -38.40 -23.51 -0.49
C ILE A 61 -39.19 -22.60 -1.43
N ILE A 62 -38.57 -21.53 -1.91
CA ILE A 62 -39.26 -20.49 -2.69
C ILE A 62 -38.90 -20.51 -4.17
N HIS A 63 -37.81 -21.20 -4.53
CA HIS A 63 -37.42 -21.41 -5.91
C HIS A 63 -36.62 -22.70 -6.03
N CYS A 64 -36.97 -23.55 -7.00
CA CYS A 64 -36.26 -24.78 -7.30
C CYS A 64 -35.57 -24.64 -8.66
N PHE A 65 -34.38 -25.20 -8.76
CA PHE A 65 -33.63 -25.29 -10.01
C PHE A 65 -33.47 -26.74 -10.43
N ASP A 66 -33.29 -26.94 -11.73
CA ASP A 66 -32.77 -28.19 -12.26
C ASP A 66 -31.26 -28.33 -12.00
N LYS A 67 -30.71 -29.49 -12.36
CA LYS A 67 -29.30 -29.84 -12.16
C LYS A 67 -28.31 -29.07 -13.05
N HIS A 68 -28.78 -28.37 -14.07
CA HIS A 68 -28.00 -27.59 -15.04
C HIS A 68 -27.85 -26.11 -14.65
N VAL A 69 -28.43 -25.69 -13.53
CA VAL A 69 -28.26 -24.34 -13.01
C VAL A 69 -26.79 -24.00 -12.76
N THR A 70 -26.42 -22.75 -13.05
CA THR A 70 -25.09 -22.24 -12.76
C THR A 70 -25.07 -21.48 -11.42
N GLN A 71 -23.87 -21.31 -10.83
CA GLN A 71 -23.73 -20.51 -9.62
C GLN A 71 -24.18 -19.05 -9.83
N GLU A 72 -23.97 -18.49 -11.02
CA GLU A 72 -24.40 -17.12 -11.36
C GLU A 72 -25.92 -16.98 -11.36
N MET A 73 -26.65 -17.96 -11.91
CA MET A 73 -28.11 -17.97 -11.90
C MET A 73 -28.66 -18.04 -10.47
N MET A 74 -28.07 -18.86 -9.61
CA MET A 74 -28.50 -18.93 -8.21
C MET A 74 -28.15 -17.65 -7.43
N ASP A 75 -26.97 -17.08 -7.65
CA ASP A 75 -26.56 -15.81 -7.05
C ASP A 75 -27.53 -14.67 -7.46
N PHE A 76 -27.91 -14.63 -8.75
CA PHE A 76 -28.90 -13.68 -9.27
C PHE A 76 -30.28 -13.89 -8.62
N ALA A 77 -30.75 -15.14 -8.53
CA ALA A 77 -32.03 -15.44 -7.92
C ALA A 77 -32.06 -15.12 -6.41
N GLU A 78 -30.99 -15.44 -5.67
CA GLU A 78 -30.86 -15.07 -4.26
C GLU A 78 -31.00 -13.55 -4.07
N GLN A 79 -30.29 -12.78 -4.89
CA GLN A 79 -30.36 -11.31 -4.87
C GLN A 79 -31.76 -10.80 -5.26
N TYR A 80 -32.37 -11.36 -6.31
CA TYR A 80 -33.73 -11.02 -6.74
C TYR A 80 -34.75 -11.21 -5.61
N TYR A 81 -34.74 -12.36 -4.93
CA TYR A 81 -35.67 -12.59 -3.81
C TYR A 81 -35.37 -11.68 -2.62
N MET A 82 -34.10 -11.40 -2.33
CA MET A 82 -33.76 -10.45 -1.27
C MET A 82 -34.36 -9.06 -1.55
N ASP A 83 -34.24 -8.57 -2.77
CA ASP A 83 -34.76 -7.25 -3.16
C ASP A 83 -36.29 -7.24 -3.24
N HIS A 84 -36.90 -8.32 -3.74
CA HIS A 84 -38.35 -8.49 -3.75
C HIS A 84 -38.95 -8.39 -2.33
N TYR A 85 -38.43 -9.15 -1.36
CA TYR A 85 -38.93 -9.08 0.02
C TYR A 85 -38.64 -7.74 0.71
N ARG A 86 -37.54 -7.05 0.35
CA ARG A 86 -37.29 -5.68 0.82
C ARG A 86 -38.33 -4.70 0.28
N ALA A 87 -38.67 -4.81 -1.00
CA ALA A 87 -39.67 -3.95 -1.65
C ALA A 87 -41.07 -4.15 -1.06
N LEU A 88 -41.38 -5.37 -0.61
CA LEU A 88 -42.59 -5.70 0.14
C LEU A 88 -42.57 -5.22 1.62
N GLY A 89 -41.50 -4.55 2.05
CA GLY A 89 -41.40 -3.99 3.42
C GLY A 89 -40.91 -4.98 4.48
N HIS A 90 -40.44 -6.17 4.12
CA HIS A 90 -39.90 -7.12 5.10
C HIS A 90 -38.49 -6.75 5.56
N ALA A 91 -38.23 -6.99 6.84
CA ALA A 91 -36.89 -6.84 7.42
C ALA A 91 -36.05 -8.12 7.20
N LEU A 92 -34.96 -8.02 6.43
CA LEU A 92 -34.05 -9.15 6.20
C LEU A 92 -32.92 -9.22 7.25
N ILE A 93 -32.55 -10.44 7.66
CA ILE A 93 -31.41 -10.71 8.57
C ILE A 93 -30.11 -11.13 7.86
N ASN A 94 -30.12 -11.17 6.52
CA ASN A 94 -28.91 -11.38 5.72
C ASN A 94 -27.87 -10.28 6.01
N ILE A 95 -26.64 -10.68 6.39
CA ILE A 95 -25.53 -9.74 6.67
C ILE A 95 -24.91 -9.20 5.37
N ARG A 96 -24.87 -10.07 4.35
CA ARG A 96 -24.33 -9.79 3.03
C ARG A 96 -25.48 -9.76 2.01
N GLU A 97 -25.25 -9.05 0.92
CA GLU A 97 -26.04 -9.18 -0.31
C GLU A 97 -25.93 -10.62 -0.87
N GLY A 98 -26.79 -10.97 -1.82
CA GLY A 98 -26.82 -12.29 -2.43
C GLY A 98 -25.48 -12.68 -3.07
N GLY A 99 -25.26 -13.98 -3.16
CA GLY A 99 -24.13 -14.60 -3.84
C GLY A 99 -23.02 -15.11 -2.92
N SER A 100 -22.26 -16.08 -3.45
CA SER A 100 -21.13 -16.76 -2.77
C SER A 100 -20.08 -15.80 -2.18
N ARG A 101 -20.01 -14.56 -2.71
CA ARG A 101 -19.11 -13.47 -2.27
C ARG A 101 -19.84 -12.14 -2.06
N GLY A 102 -21.12 -12.17 -1.68
CA GLY A 102 -21.97 -10.98 -1.56
C GLY A 102 -21.34 -9.83 -0.77
N LYS A 103 -21.53 -8.61 -1.26
CA LYS A 103 -21.00 -7.38 -0.65
C LYS A 103 -21.64 -7.19 0.74
N HIS A 104 -20.91 -6.56 1.65
CA HIS A 104 -21.49 -6.17 2.95
C HIS A 104 -22.67 -5.22 2.74
N SER A 105 -23.72 -5.34 3.55
CA SER A 105 -24.82 -4.38 3.54
C SER A 105 -24.32 -2.96 3.87
N GLU A 106 -25.00 -1.91 3.36
CA GLU A 106 -24.62 -0.52 3.62
C GLU A 106 -24.52 -0.19 5.12
N LYS A 107 -25.41 -0.77 5.94
CA LYS A 107 -25.34 -0.63 7.41
C LYS A 107 -24.05 -1.22 7.98
N THR A 108 -23.62 -2.38 7.47
CA THR A 108 -22.37 -3.04 7.89
C THR A 108 -21.16 -2.26 7.37
N LYS A 109 -21.18 -1.78 6.12
CA LYS A 109 -20.12 -0.92 5.56
C LYS A 109 -19.95 0.36 6.37
N LYS A 110 -21.04 1.04 6.73
CA LYS A 110 -21.01 2.24 7.58
C LYS A 110 -20.45 1.92 8.97
N LYS A 111 -20.87 0.81 9.59
CA LYS A 111 -20.35 0.40 10.91
C LYS A 111 -18.86 0.05 10.85
N LEU A 112 -18.42 -0.67 9.81
CA LEU A 112 -17.01 -0.96 9.56
C LEU A 112 -16.23 0.35 9.34
N SER A 113 -16.74 1.27 8.52
CA SER A 113 -16.15 2.60 8.32
C SER A 113 -15.99 3.37 9.64
N LEU A 114 -16.99 3.34 10.52
CA LEU A 114 -16.93 4.00 11.83
C LEU A 114 -15.92 3.33 12.78
N ILE A 115 -15.85 2.00 12.81
CA ILE A 115 -14.86 1.23 13.60
C ILE A 115 -13.44 1.38 13.03
N SER A 116 -13.34 1.61 11.73
CA SER A 116 -12.11 1.84 10.97
C SER A 116 -11.58 3.27 11.11
N LYS A 117 -12.37 4.24 11.56
CA LYS A 117 -11.92 5.63 11.69
C LYS A 117 -10.92 5.90 12.83
N PRO A 118 -10.93 5.17 13.96
CA PRO A 118 -9.83 5.27 14.92
C PRO A 118 -8.56 4.54 14.47
N ASN A 119 -8.66 3.48 13.64
CA ASN A 119 -7.56 2.51 13.48
C ASN A 119 -7.30 1.94 12.05
N ALA A 120 -7.92 2.45 10.99
CA ALA A 120 -7.77 1.87 9.63
C ALA A 120 -7.52 2.91 8.54
N GLY A 121 -6.82 3.99 8.89
CA GLY A 121 -6.43 5.05 7.94
C GLY A 121 -4.94 5.34 7.86
N THR A 122 -4.07 4.66 8.62
CA THR A 122 -2.63 4.94 8.61
C THR A 122 -1.83 3.73 8.16
N PHE A 123 -1.69 3.56 6.83
CA PHE A 123 -0.30 3.54 6.38
C PHE A 123 0.30 4.80 6.98
N LYS A 124 1.34 4.64 7.80
CA LYS A 124 2.03 5.67 8.56
C LYS A 124 2.63 6.74 7.63
N VAL A 125 1.80 7.47 6.89
CA VAL A 125 2.18 8.66 6.17
C VAL A 125 2.44 9.70 7.25
N GLY A 126 3.71 9.94 7.55
CA GLY A 126 4.16 10.93 8.54
C GLY A 126 4.62 10.38 9.90
N HIS A 127 4.34 9.12 10.26
CA HIS A 127 4.90 8.57 11.50
C HIS A 127 6.33 8.06 11.28
N LYS A 128 7.28 8.69 11.98
CA LYS A 128 8.68 8.23 12.05
C LYS A 128 8.75 6.88 12.78
N HIS A 129 9.61 5.98 12.31
CA HIS A 129 9.95 4.76 13.05
C HIS A 129 10.57 5.12 14.40
N SER A 130 10.33 4.30 15.43
CA SER A 130 11.04 4.44 16.71
C SER A 130 12.54 4.23 16.51
N GLU A 131 13.36 4.83 17.36
CA GLU A 131 14.82 4.67 17.31
C GLU A 131 15.24 3.21 17.42
N GLU A 132 14.56 2.43 18.25
CA GLU A 132 14.78 0.99 18.36
C GLU A 132 14.51 0.24 17.03
N SER A 133 13.43 0.60 16.33
CA SER A 133 13.09 0.00 15.03
C SER A 133 14.10 0.39 13.96
N LYS A 134 14.53 1.66 13.92
CA LYS A 134 15.58 2.14 13.02
C LYS A 134 16.88 1.38 13.26
N ARG A 135 17.26 1.21 14.53
CA ARG A 135 18.48 0.47 14.92
C ARG A 135 18.42 -0.99 14.49
N LYS A 136 17.31 -1.69 14.75
CA LYS A 136 17.11 -3.09 14.31
C LYS A 136 17.21 -3.22 12.78
N MET A 137 16.59 -2.31 12.05
CA MET A 137 16.65 -2.29 10.58
C MET A 137 18.06 -2.03 10.07
N SER A 138 18.78 -1.09 10.68
CA SER A 138 20.18 -0.79 10.36
C SER A 138 21.07 -2.01 10.61
N LEU A 139 21.00 -2.61 11.80
CA LEU A 139 21.81 -3.79 12.16
C LEU A 139 21.56 -4.96 11.21
N SER A 140 20.30 -5.18 10.79
CA SER A 140 19.98 -6.23 9.83
C SER A 140 20.59 -6.01 8.45
N ASN A 141 20.83 -4.76 8.05
CA ASN A 141 21.32 -4.44 6.71
C ASN A 141 22.85 -4.29 6.63
N ILE A 142 23.54 -4.13 7.76
CA ILE A 142 25.01 -4.05 7.81
C ILE A 142 25.62 -5.38 7.32
N GLY A 143 26.62 -5.28 6.45
CA GLY A 143 27.37 -6.43 5.93
C GLY A 143 26.67 -7.25 4.84
N LYS A 144 25.38 -7.00 4.57
CA LYS A 144 24.65 -7.72 3.52
C LYS A 144 24.96 -7.12 2.14
N PRO A 145 25.22 -7.96 1.12
CA PRO A 145 25.40 -7.46 -0.23
C PRO A 145 24.10 -6.83 -0.72
N GLY A 146 24.18 -5.61 -1.23
CA GLY A 146 23.03 -4.99 -1.88
C GLY A 146 22.53 -5.83 -3.06
N PRO A 147 21.25 -5.74 -3.43
CA PRO A 147 20.64 -6.55 -4.49
C PRO A 147 21.26 -6.35 -5.88
N ASN A 148 22.08 -5.31 -6.04
CA ASN A 148 22.79 -4.97 -7.26
C ASN A 148 24.30 -5.27 -7.19
N LYS A 149 24.81 -5.89 -6.11
CA LYS A 149 26.21 -6.30 -6.02
C LYS A 149 26.52 -7.30 -7.15
N GLY A 150 27.56 -7.02 -7.94
CA GLY A 150 27.97 -7.86 -9.08
C GLY A 150 27.21 -7.64 -10.39
N LYS A 151 26.13 -6.84 -10.40
CA LYS A 151 25.38 -6.55 -11.63
C LYS A 151 26.00 -5.38 -12.38
N LYS A 152 26.27 -5.55 -13.69
CA LYS A 152 26.72 -4.46 -14.56
C LYS A 152 25.52 -3.60 -14.98
N MET A 153 25.68 -2.28 -14.88
CA MET A 153 24.68 -1.33 -15.35
C MET A 153 24.60 -1.32 -16.89
N GLY A 154 23.38 -1.30 -17.43
CA GLY A 154 23.13 -1.23 -18.88
C GLY A 154 23.61 0.09 -19.51
N LYS A 155 23.94 0.08 -20.80
CA LYS A 155 24.46 1.26 -21.53
C LYS A 155 23.48 2.44 -21.47
N GLU A 156 22.20 2.18 -21.72
CA GLU A 156 21.14 3.19 -21.69
C GLU A 156 21.01 3.86 -20.30
N GLN A 157 21.07 3.06 -19.23
CA GLN A 157 21.01 3.58 -17.86
C GLN A 157 22.24 4.45 -17.53
N LYS A 158 23.44 4.07 -18.01
CA LYS A 158 24.64 4.89 -17.87
C LYS A 158 24.50 6.23 -18.59
N GLU A 159 23.92 6.23 -19.78
CA GLU A 159 23.67 7.45 -20.56
C GLU A 159 22.68 8.39 -19.88
N LYS A 160 21.58 7.86 -19.34
CA LYS A 160 20.60 8.64 -18.55
C LYS A 160 21.25 9.31 -17.33
N ILE A 161 22.09 8.57 -16.60
CA ILE A 161 22.83 9.13 -15.45
C ILE A 161 23.82 10.20 -15.92
N ARG A 162 24.54 9.97 -17.02
CA ARG A 162 25.48 10.94 -17.59
C ARG A 162 24.77 12.23 -17.99
N ALA A 163 23.63 12.13 -18.68
CA ALA A 163 22.83 13.29 -19.09
C ALA A 163 22.33 14.07 -17.87
N SER A 164 21.80 13.39 -16.85
CA SER A 164 21.29 14.03 -15.62
C SER A 164 22.36 14.73 -14.78
N LYS A 165 23.59 14.21 -14.81
CA LYS A 165 24.74 14.78 -14.07
C LYS A 165 25.52 15.83 -14.87
N LYS A 166 25.33 15.90 -16.19
CA LYS A 166 26.08 16.84 -17.04
C LYS A 166 25.74 18.27 -16.62
N GLY A 167 26.77 19.03 -16.22
CA GLY A 167 26.64 20.43 -15.81
C GLY A 167 26.21 20.65 -14.35
N LYS A 168 25.81 19.61 -13.61
CA LYS A 168 25.50 19.75 -12.17
C LYS A 168 26.78 19.76 -11.35
N TYR A 169 26.88 20.67 -10.39
CA TYR A 169 28.04 20.82 -9.49
C TYR A 169 29.35 21.03 -10.26
N VAL A 170 29.39 22.01 -11.16
CA VAL A 170 30.61 22.38 -11.91
C VAL A 170 30.84 23.88 -11.75
N GLY A 171 32.09 24.29 -11.54
CA GLY A 171 32.43 25.71 -11.40
C GLY A 171 31.92 26.30 -10.08
N GLU A 172 31.41 27.54 -10.16
CA GLU A 172 30.89 28.34 -9.03
C GLU A 172 29.76 27.66 -8.25
N GLU A 173 28.92 26.85 -8.91
CA GLU A 173 27.78 26.20 -8.26
C GLU A 173 28.13 24.94 -7.44
N HIS A 174 29.40 24.55 -7.39
CA HIS A 174 29.80 23.41 -6.56
C HIS A 174 29.93 23.84 -5.10
N TRP A 175 29.13 23.28 -4.18
CA TRP A 175 29.15 23.63 -2.74
C TRP A 175 30.53 23.57 -2.03
N ASN A 176 31.53 22.91 -2.63
CA ASN A 176 32.92 22.85 -2.17
C ASN A 176 33.92 23.60 -3.07
N THR A 177 33.48 24.57 -3.90
CA THR A 177 34.47 25.46 -4.55
C THR A 177 35.19 26.27 -3.47
N LYS A 178 36.46 26.57 -3.74
CA LYS A 178 37.25 27.53 -2.97
C LYS A 178 37.73 28.57 -3.95
N ASP A 179 37.44 29.82 -3.64
CA ASP A 179 37.96 30.94 -4.41
C ASP A 179 39.47 31.03 -4.28
N LEU A 180 40.11 31.43 -5.36
CA LEU A 180 41.54 31.66 -5.44
C LEU A 180 41.80 33.10 -5.87
N ILE A 181 42.87 33.69 -5.38
CA ILE A 181 43.30 35.03 -5.77
C ILE A 181 44.72 35.01 -6.32
N ASN A 182 44.93 35.73 -7.41
CA ASN A 182 46.25 36.01 -7.95
C ASN A 182 46.87 37.20 -7.20
N THR A 183 48.01 37.00 -6.54
CA THR A 183 48.67 38.02 -5.71
C THR A 183 49.29 39.16 -6.52
N LYS A 184 49.48 38.99 -7.83
CA LYS A 184 50.08 40.02 -8.71
C LYS A 184 49.04 40.86 -9.43
N THR A 185 47.96 40.23 -9.91
CA THR A 185 46.93 40.89 -10.71
C THR A 185 45.64 41.16 -9.94
N ASN A 186 45.54 40.66 -8.71
CA ASN A 186 44.35 40.71 -7.85
C ASN A 186 43.09 40.06 -8.48
N ALA A 187 43.28 39.21 -9.49
CA ALA A 187 42.19 38.48 -10.14
C ALA A 187 41.68 37.35 -9.23
N ILE A 188 40.37 37.25 -9.08
CA ILE A 188 39.69 36.19 -8.32
C ILE A 188 39.24 35.11 -9.30
N TYR A 189 39.39 33.85 -8.92
CA TYR A 189 38.98 32.68 -9.67
C TYR A 189 38.11 31.78 -8.79
N HIS A 190 37.03 31.25 -9.33
CA HIS A 190 36.06 30.45 -8.56
C HIS A 190 36.32 28.95 -8.64
N SER A 191 37.40 28.55 -9.33
CA SER A 191 37.87 27.17 -9.33
C SER A 191 39.35 27.07 -9.69
N ILE A 192 40.00 26.01 -9.21
CA ILE A 192 41.38 25.67 -9.61
C ILE A 192 41.50 25.50 -11.12
N LYS A 193 40.46 24.99 -11.78
CA LYS A 193 40.44 24.78 -13.24
C LYS A 193 40.50 26.10 -14.00
N GLU A 194 39.72 27.08 -13.55
CA GLU A 194 39.70 28.42 -14.13
C GLU A 194 41.04 29.14 -13.91
N ALA A 195 41.53 29.15 -12.66
CA ALA A 195 42.82 29.74 -12.32
C ALA A 195 43.95 29.15 -13.18
N ALA A 196 43.99 27.81 -13.28
CA ALA A 196 44.97 27.09 -14.08
C ALA A 196 44.92 27.47 -15.57
N LYS A 197 43.73 27.66 -16.14
CA LYS A 197 43.57 28.08 -17.54
C LYS A 197 44.11 29.49 -17.78
N GLN A 198 43.83 30.43 -16.87
CA GLN A 198 44.25 31.82 -17.02
C GLN A 198 45.75 32.02 -16.87
N ILE A 199 46.38 31.26 -15.96
CA ILE A 199 47.85 31.29 -15.77
C ILE A 199 48.58 30.33 -16.72
N ASN A 200 47.87 29.71 -17.67
CA ASN A 200 48.39 28.71 -18.61
C ASN A 200 49.19 27.56 -17.96
N MET A 201 48.67 27.02 -16.85
CA MET A 201 49.27 25.92 -16.09
C MET A 201 48.35 24.70 -16.07
N LYS A 202 48.92 23.49 -15.94
CA LYS A 202 48.11 22.29 -15.71
C LYS A 202 47.41 22.37 -14.35
N ARG A 203 46.10 22.09 -14.32
CA ARG A 203 45.28 22.07 -13.09
C ARG A 203 45.89 21.21 -11.98
N THR A 204 46.47 20.06 -12.32
CA THR A 204 47.10 19.14 -11.36
C THR A 204 48.35 19.74 -10.74
N THR A 205 49.17 20.42 -11.54
CA THR A 205 50.38 21.14 -11.08
C THR A 205 50.00 22.27 -10.12
N LEU A 206 49.01 23.09 -10.48
CA LEU A 206 48.50 24.14 -9.61
C LEU A 206 47.93 23.57 -8.31
N ASN A 207 47.18 22.46 -8.37
CA ASN A 207 46.64 21.81 -7.17
C ASN A 207 47.75 21.30 -6.23
N ALA A 208 48.81 20.69 -6.76
CA ALA A 208 49.94 20.21 -5.96
C ALA A 208 50.71 21.37 -5.30
N MET A 209 50.81 22.52 -5.98
CA MET A 209 51.39 23.75 -5.41
C MET A 209 50.51 24.31 -4.29
N LEU A 210 49.20 24.38 -4.50
CA LEU A 210 48.24 24.89 -3.51
C LEU A 210 48.07 23.98 -2.29
N SER A 211 48.25 22.66 -2.46
CA SER A 211 48.20 21.69 -1.36
C SER A 211 49.53 21.55 -0.61
N GLY A 212 50.57 22.31 -0.98
CA GLY A 212 51.88 22.28 -0.35
C GLY A 212 52.75 21.08 -0.73
N GLN A 213 52.35 20.24 -1.69
CA GLN A 213 53.19 19.14 -2.19
C GLN A 213 54.40 19.66 -2.96
N ASN A 214 54.22 20.79 -3.67
CA ASN A 214 55.27 21.48 -4.40
C ASN A 214 55.36 22.94 -3.94
N LYS A 215 56.55 23.54 -4.07
CA LYS A 215 56.72 24.98 -3.83
C LYS A 215 55.82 25.77 -4.79
N ASN A 216 54.97 26.63 -4.23
CA ASN A 216 54.05 27.43 -5.02
C ASN A 216 54.78 28.61 -5.69
N THR A 217 54.98 28.52 -7.00
CA THR A 217 55.56 29.58 -7.84
C THR A 217 54.51 30.28 -8.71
N SER A 218 53.25 29.86 -8.62
CA SER A 218 52.16 30.33 -9.50
C SER A 218 51.67 31.74 -9.20
N GLY A 219 51.96 32.28 -8.01
CA GLY A 219 51.40 33.55 -7.55
C GLY A 219 49.90 33.49 -7.25
N VAL A 220 49.29 32.30 -7.21
CA VAL A 220 47.88 32.10 -6.87
C VAL A 220 47.78 31.41 -5.51
N ILE A 221 46.89 31.89 -4.66
CA ILE A 221 46.61 31.34 -3.32
C ILE A 221 45.10 31.19 -3.10
N TYR A 222 44.67 30.40 -2.13
CA TYR A 222 43.26 30.37 -1.73
C TYR A 222 42.87 31.67 -1.02
N CYS A 223 41.67 32.18 -1.31
CA CYS A 223 41.09 33.29 -0.55
C CYS A 223 40.84 32.84 0.90
N ALA A 224 41.27 33.65 1.87
CA ALA A 224 41.17 33.32 3.30
C ALA A 224 39.79 33.59 3.93
N PHE A 225 38.79 33.98 3.14
CA PHE A 225 37.42 34.22 3.62
C PHE A 225 36.52 33.10 3.16
N ASN A 226 36.14 32.19 4.09
CA ASN A 226 34.83 31.53 4.17
C ASN A 226 34.89 30.42 5.24
N ASN A 227 34.64 30.82 6.48
CA ASN A 227 34.19 29.94 7.58
C ASN A 227 33.34 30.73 8.59
N MET A 228 32.41 31.55 8.10
CA MET A 228 31.30 32.07 8.89
C MET A 228 30.04 31.94 8.03
N GLY A 229 29.06 31.16 8.50
CA GLY A 229 27.75 31.06 7.88
C GLY A 229 27.40 29.66 7.36
N ASN A 230 27.12 28.74 8.30
CA ASN A 230 26.02 27.78 8.17
C ASN A 230 25.76 27.18 9.57
N GLN A 231 25.31 28.05 10.47
CA GLN A 231 24.32 27.67 11.48
C GLN A 231 22.99 28.26 11.01
N ASP A 232 21.92 27.50 11.27
CA ASP A 232 20.50 27.80 11.04
C ASP A 232 19.93 27.39 9.67
N TYR A 233 19.41 26.14 9.61
CA TYR A 233 17.97 25.81 9.55
C TYR A 233 17.75 24.32 9.86
#